data_AF-A0A242KYD3-F1
#
_entry.id   AF-A0A242KYD3-F1
#
_cell.length_a   1.000
_cell.length_b   1.000
_cell.length_c   1.000
_cell.angle_alpha   90.00
_cell.angle_beta   90.00
_cell.angle_gamma   90.00
#
_symmetry.space_group_name_H-M   'P 1'
#
loop_
_entity.id
_entity.type
_entity.pdbx_description
1 polymer ?
#
loop_
_entity_poly.entity_id
_entity_poly.type
_entity_poly.pdbx_seq_one_letter_code
_entity_poly.pdbx_strand_id
1 'polypeptide(L)'
;MVTKKTYTAEITCDVCKKKEIIREGESRSFLPVSCAVREIGYRDEYGNFHEENTQTLLVENLDLCPECRERAYGKIITRISQMFSLDYYYSFFSNEEQEDTE
;
A
#
# COMPACT_ATOMS: atom_id res chain seq x y z
N MET A 1 14.16 22.47 34.80
CA MET A 1 14.25 21.12 34.22
C MET A 1 13.49 21.15 32.90
N VAL A 2 14.18 21.02 31.77
CA VAL A 2 13.53 20.98 30.44
C VAL A 2 12.93 19.59 30.28
N THR A 3 11.61 19.51 30.18
CA THR A 3 10.91 18.30 29.77
C THR A 3 11.32 17.98 28.35
N LYS A 4 12.19 16.97 28.17
CA LYS A 4 12.48 16.42 26.84
C LYS A 4 11.15 15.95 26.25
N LYS A 5 10.69 16.61 25.20
CA LYS A 5 9.52 16.17 24.43
C LYS A 5 9.94 14.91 23.68
N THR A 6 9.53 13.74 24.18
CA THR A 6 9.64 12.48 23.44
C THR A 6 8.75 12.56 22.21
N TYR A 7 9.35 12.60 21.02
CA TYR A 7 8.61 12.51 19.76
C TYR A 7 8.30 11.04 19.47
N THR A 8 7.04 10.78 19.14
CA THR A 8 6.57 9.47 18.71
C THR A 8 5.95 9.63 17.33
N ALA A 9 6.49 8.94 16.33
CA ALA A 9 5.89 8.86 15.00
C ALA A 9 5.12 7.56 14.85
N GLU A 10 3.96 7.61 14.20
CA GLU A 10 3.23 6.42 13.74
C GLU A 10 3.39 6.33 12.22
N ILE A 11 3.92 5.21 11.73
CA ILE A 11 3.97 4.86 10.31
C ILE A 11 3.02 3.68 10.09
N THR A 12 2.31 3.70 8.96
CA THR A 12 1.39 2.62 8.58
C THR A 12 1.85 2.01 7.27
N CYS A 13 1.77 0.68 7.15
CA CYS A 13 2.08 -0.03 5.93
C CYS A 13 0.98 0.24 4.91
N ASP A 14 1.33 0.70 3.71
CA ASP A 14 0.33 1.05 2.70
C ASP A 14 -0.54 -0.13 2.26
N VAL A 15 0.03 -1.34 2.28
CA VAL A 15 -0.63 -2.57 1.81
C VAL A 15 -1.41 -3.26 2.94
N CYS A 16 -0.74 -3.68 4.02
CA CYS A 16 -1.39 -4.48 5.08
C CYS A 16 -1.96 -3.65 6.23
N LYS A 17 -1.80 -2.32 6.19
CA LYS A 17 -2.24 -1.37 7.23
C LYS A 17 -1.69 -1.64 8.65
N LYS A 18 -0.63 -2.47 8.75
CA LYS A 18 0.14 -2.67 10.00
C LYS A 18 0.76 -1.35 10.43
N LYS A 19 0.77 -1.07 11.72
CA LYS A 19 1.32 0.17 12.28
C LYS A 19 2.67 -0.09 12.94
N GLU A 20 3.58 0.85 12.80
CA GLU A 20 4.85 0.92 13.52
C GLU A 20 4.91 2.24 14.28
N ILE A 21 5.14 2.15 15.60
CA ILE A 21 5.31 3.30 16.48
C ILE A 21 6.82 3.46 16.70
N ILE A 22 7.39 4.56 16.20
CA ILE A 22 8.81 4.86 16.30
C ILE A 22 9.03 5.89 17.40
N ARG A 23 9.87 5.55 18.37
CA ARG A 23 10.30 6.50 19.41
C ARG A 23 11.64 7.12 19.04
N GLU A 24 11.92 8.29 19.63
CA GLU A 24 13.19 8.98 19.47
C GLU A 24 14.39 8.05 19.74
N GLY A 25 15.26 7.88 18.74
CA GLY A 25 16.45 7.01 18.83
C GLY A 25 16.25 5.57 18.35
N GLU A 26 15.03 5.16 18.01
CA GLU A 26 14.76 3.83 17.43
C GLU A 26 14.90 3.85 15.91
N SER A 27 15.41 2.76 15.35
CA SER A 27 15.44 2.54 13.90
C SER A 27 14.05 2.17 13.40
N ARG A 28 13.57 2.85 12.35
CA ARG A 28 12.36 2.45 11.62
C ARG A 28 12.59 1.13 10.88
N SER A 29 11.64 0.19 10.97
CA SER A 29 11.66 -1.04 10.16
C SER A 29 10.93 -0.84 8.84
N PHE A 30 9.97 0.09 8.83
CA PHE A 30 9.19 0.45 7.64
C PHE A 30 10.03 1.39 6.79
N LEU A 31 10.18 1.06 5.52
CA LEU A 31 10.97 1.84 4.56
C LEU A 31 10.14 2.13 3.31
N PRO A 32 10.32 3.31 2.69
CA PRO A 32 9.75 3.60 1.39
C PRO A 32 10.42 2.73 0.33
N VAL A 33 9.60 2.08 -0.50
CA VAL A 33 10.04 1.18 -1.57
C VAL A 33 9.34 1.59 -2.86
N SER A 34 10.12 1.79 -3.93
CA SER A 34 9.56 2.03 -5.27
C SER A 34 8.96 0.72 -5.80
N CYS A 35 7.65 0.69 -5.95
CA CYS A 35 6.88 -0.49 -6.35
C CYS A 35 6.20 -0.27 -7.70
N ALA A 36 6.08 -1.35 -8.49
CA ALA A 36 5.21 -1.35 -9.65
C ALA A 36 3.75 -1.52 -9.19
N VAL A 37 2.92 -0.55 -9.55
CA VAL A 37 1.51 -0.48 -9.17
C VAL A 37 0.63 -0.51 -10.40
N ARG A 38 -0.42 -1.34 -10.38
CA ARG A 38 -1.46 -1.40 -11.41
C ARG A 38 -2.77 -0.88 -10.82
N GLU A 39 -3.36 0.14 -11.42
CA GLU A 39 -4.72 0.53 -11.09
C GLU A 39 -5.70 -0.45 -11.76
N ILE A 40 -6.64 -1.00 -10.98
CA ILE A 40 -7.59 -2.01 -11.46
C ILE A 40 -9.04 -1.52 -11.46
N GLY A 41 -9.29 -0.33 -10.93
CA GLY A 41 -10.64 0.22 -10.82
C GLY A 41 -10.80 1.20 -9.68
N TYR A 42 -12.03 1.65 -9.50
CA TYR A 42 -12.41 2.61 -8.48
C TYR A 42 -13.66 2.17 -7.72
N ARG A 43 -13.87 2.69 -6.51
CA ARG A 43 -15.13 2.58 -5.77
C ARG A 43 -15.98 3.82 -5.99
N ASP A 44 -17.26 3.65 -6.31
CA ASP A 44 -18.21 4.77 -6.41
C ASP A 44 -18.63 5.33 -5.03
N GLU A 45 -19.49 6.36 -5.05
CA GLU A 45 -20.03 7.02 -3.85
C GLU A 45 -20.85 6.08 -2.92
N TYR A 46 -21.31 4.94 -3.45
CA TYR A 46 -22.05 3.92 -2.72
C TYR A 46 -21.14 2.76 -2.28
N GLY A 47 -19.84 2.83 -2.58
CA GLY A 47 -18.85 1.80 -2.27
C GLY A 47 -18.83 0.63 -3.25
N ASN A 48 -19.59 0.66 -4.35
CA ASN A 48 -19.54 -0.38 -5.37
C ASN A 48 -18.24 -0.26 -6.17
N PHE A 49 -17.60 -1.39 -6.42
CA PHE A 49 -16.36 -1.45 -7.19
C PHE A 49 -16.67 -1.49 -8.69
N HIS A 50 -16.02 -0.61 -9.44
CA HIS A 50 -16.04 -0.55 -10.90
C HIS A 50 -14.64 -0.89 -11.40
N GLU A 51 -14.52 -2.00 -12.12
CA GLU A 51 -13.26 -2.41 -12.72
C GLU A 51 -12.94 -1.49 -13.90
N GLU A 52 -11.72 -0.95 -13.92
CA GLU A 52 -11.19 -0.29 -15.10
C GLU A 52 -10.13 -1.20 -15.72
N ASN A 53 -10.33 -1.54 -17.00
CA ASN A 53 -9.35 -2.29 -17.79
C ASN A 53 -8.19 -1.39 -18.29
N THR A 54 -7.76 -0.42 -17.48
CA THR A 54 -6.56 0.37 -17.75
C THR A 54 -5.33 -0.47 -17.38
N GLN A 55 -4.58 -0.90 -18.39
CA GLN A 55 -3.33 -1.65 -18.22
C GLN A 55 -2.14 -0.76 -17.80
N THR A 56 -2.41 0.42 -17.23
CA THR A 56 -1.36 1.38 -16.92
C THR A 56 -0.58 0.92 -15.69
N LEU A 57 0.69 0.60 -15.89
CA LEU A 57 1.64 0.38 -14.80
C LEU A 57 2.24 1.72 -14.37
N LEU A 58 2.16 1.99 -13.07
CA LEU A 58 2.70 3.15 -12.41
C LEU A 58 3.86 2.73 -11.49
N VAL A 59 4.78 3.65 -11.23
CA VAL A 59 5.81 3.46 -10.21
C VAL A 59 5.49 4.40 -9.05
N GLU A 60 5.20 3.83 -7.89
CA GLU A 60 4.87 4.59 -6.67
C GLU A 60 5.80 4.20 -5.52
N ASN A 61 6.10 5.16 -4.64
CA ASN A 61 6.85 4.89 -3.42
C ASN A 61 5.85 4.58 -2.31
N LEU A 62 5.90 3.35 -1.79
CA LEU A 62 5.03 2.88 -0.70
C LEU A 62 5.85 2.60 0.55
N ASP A 63 5.35 3.02 1.71
CA ASP A 63 5.88 2.67 3.02
C ASP A 63 5.45 1.25 3.36
N LEU A 64 6.38 0.30 3.25
CA LEU A 64 6.10 -1.11 3.45
C LEU A 64 6.75 -1.64 4.73
N CYS A 65 6.01 -2.48 5.45
CA CYS A 65 6.59 -3.30 6.50
C CYS A 65 7.56 -4.34 5.89
N PRO A 66 8.49 -4.92 6.67
CA PRO A 66 9.47 -5.88 6.15
C PRO A 66 8.85 -7.02 5.34
N GLU A 67 7.73 -7.58 5.81
CA GLU A 67 7.01 -8.68 5.17
C GLU A 67 6.42 -8.27 3.80
N CYS A 68 5.82 -7.07 3.71
CA CYS A 68 5.27 -6.57 2.45
C CYS A 68 6.39 -6.13 1.50
N ARG A 69 7.49 -5.59 2.02
CA ARG A 69 8.65 -5.21 1.21
C ARG A 69 9.25 -6.42 0.50
N GLU A 70 9.44 -7.52 1.21
CA GLU A 70 9.95 -8.77 0.59
C GLU A 70 9.03 -9.25 -0.53
N ARG A 71 7.71 -9.16 -0.34
CA ARG A 71 6.73 -9.54 -1.37
C ARG A 71 6.70 -8.57 -2.57
N ALA A 72 6.90 -7.28 -2.33
CA ALA A 72 6.84 -6.24 -3.37
C ALA A 72 7.98 -6.35 -4.40
N TYR A 73 9.11 -6.96 -4.06
CA TYR A 73 10.19 -7.19 -5.03
C TYR A 73 9.82 -8.18 -6.15
N GLY A 74 8.86 -9.07 -5.91
CA GLY A 74 8.45 -10.11 -6.86
C GLY A 74 7.01 -10.02 -7.34
N LYS A 75 6.22 -9.05 -6.83
CA LYS A 75 4.79 -8.94 -7.13
C LYS A 75 4.40 -7.51 -7.47
N ILE A 76 3.51 -7.38 -8.45
CA ILE A 76 2.82 -6.12 -8.76
C ILE A 76 1.83 -5.84 -7.64
N ILE A 77 1.69 -4.57 -7.27
CA ILE A 77 0.69 -4.11 -6.30
C ILE A 77 -0.51 -3.58 -7.08
N THR A 78 -1.72 -3.96 -6.70
CA THR A 78 -2.94 -3.37 -7.22
C THR A 78 -3.35 -2.18 -6.40
N ARG A 79 -3.81 -1.13 -7.08
CA ARG A 79 -4.40 0.06 -6.49
C ARG A 79 -5.87 0.15 -6.89
N ILE A 80 -6.71 0.43 -5.90
CA ILE A 80 -8.11 0.78 -6.06
C ILE A 80 -8.28 2.20 -5.55
N SER A 81 -8.74 3.11 -6.42
CA SER A 81 -9.06 4.48 -6.04
C SER A 81 -10.51 4.57 -5.53
N GLN A 82 -10.83 5.59 -4.73
CA GLN A 82 -12.20 5.85 -4.31
C GLN A 82 -12.67 7.17 -4.91
N MET A 83 -13.87 7.17 -5.52
CA MET A 83 -14.43 8.34 -6.19
C MET A 83 -14.61 9.47 -5.18
N PHE A 84 -14.15 10.67 -5.55
CA PHE A 84 -14.13 11.87 -4.71
C PHE A 84 -13.30 11.76 -3.42
N SER A 85 -12.45 10.74 -3.28
CA SER A 85 -11.45 10.65 -2.21
C SER A 85 -10.03 10.63 -2.78
N LEU A 86 -9.08 11.08 -1.97
CA LEU A 86 -7.64 10.88 -2.20
C LEU A 86 -7.16 9.54 -1.58
N ASP A 87 -8.08 8.75 -1.04
CA ASP A 87 -7.78 7.47 -0.44
C ASP A 87 -7.54 6.39 -1.51
N TYR A 88 -6.45 5.66 -1.32
CA TYR A 88 -6.07 4.52 -2.15
C TYR A 88 -5.99 3.26 -1.32
N TYR A 89 -6.51 2.17 -1.89
CA TYR A 89 -6.37 0.83 -1.33
C TYR A 89 -5.34 0.07 -2.15
N TYR A 90 -4.26 -0.33 -1.48
CA TYR A 90 -3.20 -1.13 -2.08
C TYR A 90 -3.30 -2.59 -1.61
N SER A 91 -3.17 -3.52 -2.54
CA SER A 91 -3.10 -4.96 -2.26
C SER A 91 -2.08 -5.62 -3.18
N PHE A 92 -1.58 -6.81 -2.82
CA PHE A 92 -0.77 -7.56 -3.79
C PHE A 92 -1.67 -8.11 -4.88
N PHE A 93 -1.22 -8.02 -6.12
CA PHE A 93 -1.87 -8.71 -7.22
C PHE A 93 -1.75 -10.22 -6.95
N SER A 94 -2.89 -10.84 -6.63
CA SER A 94 -3.01 -12.29 -6.61
C SER A 94 -3.32 -12.74 -8.03
N ASN A 95 -2.40 -13.48 -8.64
CA ASN A 95 -2.62 -14.17 -9.93
C ASN A 95 -3.62 -15.34 -9.81
N GLU A 96 -4.44 -15.42 -8.75
CA GLU A 96 -5.28 -16.59 -8.46
C GLU A 96 -6.56 -16.67 -9.31
N GLU A 97 -6.70 -15.84 -10.36
CA GLU A 97 -7.82 -15.93 -11.31
C GLU A 97 -7.34 -15.96 -12.79
N GLN A 98 -6.33 -16.78 -13.08
CA GLN A 98 -6.05 -17.29 -14.43
C GLN A 98 -5.68 -18.78 -14.44
N GLU A 99 -6.37 -19.58 -13.64
CA GLU A 99 -6.60 -20.99 -13.99
C GLU A 99 -8.07 -21.11 -14.40
N ASP A 100 -8.35 -20.67 -15.62
CA ASP A 100 -9.54 -21.12 -16.33
C ASP A 100 -9.10 -21.90 -17.56
N THR A 101 -9.84 -22.97 -17.81
CA THR A 101 -9.91 -23.78 -19.02
C THR A 101 -8.97 -25.00 -19.11
N GLU A 102 -9.48 -26.14 -18.63
CA GLU A 102 -9.77 -27.31 -19.49
C GLU A 102 -11.07 -28.02 -19.05
#